data_AF-A0A1V5AX24-F1
#
_entry.id   AF-A0A1V5AX24-F1
#
_cell.length_a   1.000
_cell.length_b   1.000
_cell.length_c   1.000
_cell.angle_alpha   90.00
_cell.angle_beta   90.00
_cell.angle_gamma   90.00
#
_symmetry.space_group_name_H-M   'P 1'
#
loop_
_entity.id
_entity.type
_entity.pdbx_description
1 polymer ?
#
loop_
_entity_poly.entity_id
_entity_poly.type
_entity_poly.pdbx_seq_one_letter_code
_entity_poly.pdbx_strand_id
1 'polypeptide(L)'
;MDIAPTVLNLLNISGKLSGEGRVLPVAESFVLRVTGAPSGLSLWRGGVRLADAAAASASGDYRFLGLSRGQYILKAGGKEWGVLVNGDAAMDLTGKAAPQGNWKRIIGIVLILAINLAGIAIIVRIWKRNN
;
A
#
# COMPACT_ATOMS: atom_id res chain seq x y z
N MET A 1 32.46 -15.88 -20.44
CA MET A 1 31.75 -14.65 -20.83
C MET A 1 31.48 -13.88 -19.57
N ASP A 2 32.03 -12.67 -19.49
CA ASP A 2 32.02 -11.82 -18.29
C ASP A 2 30.74 -10.98 -18.31
N ILE A 3 29.78 -11.27 -17.41
CA ILE A 3 28.57 -10.45 -17.28
C ILE A 3 28.89 -9.36 -16.28
N ALA A 4 28.85 -8.10 -16.74
CA ALA A 4 29.13 -6.95 -15.91
C ALA A 4 28.22 -6.91 -14.66
N PRO A 5 28.76 -6.67 -13.47
CA PRO A 5 28.01 -6.66 -12.20
C PRO A 5 26.89 -5.61 -12.15
N THR A 6 26.92 -4.62 -13.04
CA THR A 6 25.89 -3.60 -13.20
C THR A 6 24.54 -4.19 -13.61
N VAL A 7 24.51 -5.26 -14.42
CA VAL A 7 23.27 -5.90 -14.89
C VAL A 7 22.63 -6.71 -13.76
N LEU A 8 23.44 -7.37 -12.94
CA LEU A 8 23.01 -8.15 -11.77
C LEU A 8 22.37 -7.26 -10.69
N ASN A 9 22.89 -6.04 -10.52
CA ASN A 9 22.34 -5.08 -9.57
C ASN A 9 20.97 -4.54 -10.00
N LEU A 10 20.75 -4.37 -11.32
CA LEU A 10 19.43 -4.02 -11.87
C LEU A 10 18.38 -5.12 -11.64
N LEU A 11 18.81 -6.38 -11.51
CA LEU A 11 17.97 -7.52 -11.21
C LEU A 11 17.87 -7.83 -9.71
N ASN A 12 18.51 -7.03 -8.85
CA ASN A 12 18.58 -7.22 -7.39
C ASN A 12 19.04 -8.64 -6.97
N ILE A 13 19.93 -9.26 -7.75
CA ILE A 13 20.42 -10.62 -7.48
C ILE A 13 21.63 -10.53 -6.55
N SER A 14 21.37 -10.57 -5.25
CA SER A 14 22.42 -10.67 -4.22
C SER A 14 22.77 -12.14 -3.99
N GLY A 15 23.62 -12.72 -4.84
CA GLY A 15 24.10 -14.09 -4.59
C GLY A 15 24.94 -14.67 -5.71
N LYS A 16 26.08 -15.28 -5.33
CA LYS A 16 26.96 -16.07 -6.20
C LYS A 16 26.14 -17.11 -6.96
N LEU A 17 26.03 -16.97 -8.27
CA LEU A 17 25.40 -17.96 -9.15
C LEU A 17 26.39 -19.11 -9.40
N SER A 18 26.33 -20.12 -8.53
CA SER A 18 26.94 -21.43 -8.78
C SER A 18 25.89 -22.50 -8.50
N GLY A 19 25.66 -23.38 -9.49
CA GLY A 19 24.92 -24.62 -9.31
C GLY A 19 23.65 -24.76 -10.16
N GLU A 20 23.77 -25.60 -11.18
CA GLU A 20 22.77 -26.55 -11.68
C GLU A 20 21.29 -26.24 -11.43
N GLY A 21 20.56 -25.94 -12.52
CA GLY A 21 19.17 -26.35 -12.70
C GLY A 21 18.11 -25.84 -11.72
N ARG A 22 18.42 -24.96 -10.77
CA ARG A 22 17.39 -24.28 -9.97
C ARG A 22 16.86 -23.10 -10.76
N VAL A 23 15.55 -23.15 -11.04
CA VAL A 23 14.76 -22.02 -11.55
C VAL A 23 15.16 -20.80 -10.76
N LEU A 24 15.79 -19.82 -11.42
CA LEU A 24 16.16 -18.55 -10.82
C LEU A 24 14.88 -17.96 -10.23
N PRO A 25 14.78 -17.75 -8.90
CA PRO A 25 13.69 -16.96 -8.36
C PRO A 25 13.98 -15.52 -8.76
N VAL A 26 13.63 -15.17 -10.00
CA VAL A 26 13.52 -13.78 -10.40
C VAL A 26 12.42 -13.26 -9.48
N ALA A 27 12.79 -12.46 -8.48
CA ALA A 27 11.81 -11.74 -7.70
C ALA A 27 11.00 -10.93 -8.71
N GLU A 28 9.77 -11.34 -8.98
CA GLU A 28 8.92 -10.64 -9.94
C GLU A 28 8.78 -9.20 -9.44
N SER A 29 9.46 -8.31 -10.14
CA SER A 29 9.53 -6.90 -9.81
C SER A 29 8.68 -6.16 -10.83
N PHE A 30 7.71 -5.40 -10.33
CA PHE A 30 6.68 -4.77 -11.14
C PHE A 30 6.85 -3.26 -11.14
N VAL A 31 6.29 -2.66 -12.18
CA VAL A 31 6.19 -1.22 -12.36
C VAL A 31 4.79 -0.76 -12.03
N LEU A 32 4.67 0.24 -11.16
CA LEU A 32 3.44 0.99 -10.94
C LEU A 32 3.58 2.39 -11.53
N ARG A 33 2.85 2.67 -12.60
CA ARG A 33 2.69 4.00 -13.17
C ARG A 33 1.46 4.67 -12.56
N VAL A 34 1.62 5.89 -12.08
CA VAL A 34 0.53 6.71 -11.54
C VAL A 34 0.46 8.00 -12.34
N THR A 35 -0.72 8.40 -12.78
CA THR A 35 -0.95 9.65 -13.54
C THR A 35 -1.97 10.53 -12.82
N GLY A 36 -1.90 11.85 -13.02
CA GLY A 36 -2.85 12.79 -12.42
C GLY A 36 -2.80 12.89 -10.89
N ALA A 37 -1.68 12.48 -10.28
CA ALA A 37 -1.53 12.57 -8.83
C ALA A 37 -1.08 13.98 -8.41
N PRO A 38 -1.59 14.51 -7.27
CA PRO A 38 -1.12 15.79 -6.74
C PRO A 38 0.33 15.67 -6.22
N SER A 39 1.00 16.82 -6.07
CA SER A 39 2.37 16.89 -5.57
C SER A 39 2.53 16.20 -4.20
N GLY A 40 3.70 15.58 -3.97
CA GLY A 40 3.99 14.91 -2.71
C GLY A 40 3.43 13.48 -2.62
N LEU A 41 3.32 12.79 -3.75
CA LEU A 41 2.94 11.38 -3.79
C LEU A 41 3.99 10.52 -3.07
N SER A 42 3.54 9.67 -2.16
CA SER A 42 4.37 8.71 -1.44
C SER A 42 3.74 7.31 -1.49
N LEU A 43 4.59 6.29 -1.59
CA LEU A 43 4.19 4.90 -1.64
C LEU A 43 4.47 4.22 -0.30
N TRP A 44 3.48 3.52 0.22
CA TRP A 44 3.52 2.87 1.52
C TRP A 44 3.13 1.39 1.39
N ARG A 45 3.67 0.56 2.28
CA ARG A 45 3.28 -0.83 2.45
C ARG A 45 3.39 -1.20 3.93
N GLY A 46 2.34 -1.82 4.48
CA GLY A 46 2.36 -2.29 5.87
C GLY A 46 2.68 -1.19 6.89
N GLY A 47 2.29 0.06 6.63
CA GLY A 47 2.59 1.21 7.49
C GLY A 47 3.99 1.80 7.31
N VAL A 48 4.86 1.20 6.49
CA VAL A 48 6.20 1.71 6.19
C VAL A 48 6.17 2.50 4.88
N ARG A 49 6.77 3.69 4.88
CA ARG A 49 6.98 4.49 3.67
C ARG A 49 8.13 3.87 2.88
N LEU A 50 7.84 3.39 1.69
CA LEU A 50 8.82 2.69 0.84
C LEU A 50 9.53 3.63 -0.11
N ALA A 51 8.80 4.60 -0.65
CA ALA A 51 9.35 5.55 -1.60
C ALA A 51 8.60 6.87 -1.53
N ASP A 52 9.37 7.94 -1.67
CA ASP A 52 8.86 9.19 -2.18
C ASP A 52 8.85 9.14 -3.69
N ALA A 53 7.84 9.77 -4.29
CA ALA A 53 7.91 10.07 -5.70
C ALA A 53 9.14 10.94 -5.97
N ALA A 54 10.26 10.30 -6.29
CA ALA A 54 11.47 10.97 -6.70
C ALA A 54 11.19 11.70 -8.02
N ALA A 55 11.30 13.04 -7.97
CA ALA A 55 11.04 13.97 -9.06
C ALA A 55 9.66 13.78 -9.71
N ALA A 56 8.68 14.56 -9.23
CA ALA A 56 7.47 14.80 -10.01
C ALA A 56 7.86 15.20 -11.44
N SER A 57 7.41 14.45 -12.44
CA SER A 57 7.22 15.09 -13.73
C SER A 57 6.19 16.19 -13.49
N ALA A 58 6.44 17.41 -13.96
CA ALA A 58 5.52 18.55 -13.77
C ALA A 58 4.08 18.26 -14.26
N SER A 59 3.89 17.16 -14.99
CA SER A 59 2.63 16.59 -15.46
C SER A 59 1.84 15.74 -14.45
N GLY A 60 2.37 15.43 -13.25
CA GLY A 60 1.70 14.53 -12.30
C GLY A 60 1.81 13.04 -12.64
N ASP A 61 2.77 12.70 -13.49
CA ASP A 61 3.14 11.32 -13.85
C ASP A 61 4.28 10.80 -12.95
N TYR A 62 4.04 9.68 -12.29
CA TYR A 62 4.93 9.02 -11.34
C TYR A 62 5.14 7.56 -11.71
N ARG A 63 6.33 7.04 -11.44
CA ARG A 63 6.69 5.64 -11.68
C ARG A 63 7.41 5.06 -10.47
N PHE A 64 6.86 3.98 -9.94
CA PHE A 64 7.48 3.17 -8.90
C PHE A 64 7.96 1.87 -9.52
N LEU A 65 9.26 1.60 -9.41
CA LEU A 65 9.92 0.43 -9.99
C LEU A 65 10.27 -0.56 -8.88
N GLY A 66 10.50 -1.82 -9.26
CA GLY A 66 11.00 -2.82 -8.32
C GLY A 66 9.98 -3.29 -7.28
N LEU A 67 8.68 -3.12 -7.54
CA LEU A 67 7.63 -3.45 -6.58
C LEU A 67 7.39 -4.96 -6.56
N SER A 68 7.40 -5.59 -5.39
CA SER A 68 6.95 -6.98 -5.27
C SER A 68 5.42 -7.08 -5.33
N ARG A 69 4.88 -8.23 -5.73
CA ARG A 69 3.43 -8.48 -5.66
C ARG A 69 2.89 -8.19 -4.25
N GLY A 70 1.76 -7.49 -4.16
CA GLY A 70 1.09 -7.22 -2.90
C GLY A 70 0.30 -5.91 -2.89
N GLN A 71 -0.30 -5.62 -1.74
CA GLN A 71 -1.05 -4.38 -1.54
C GLN A 71 -0.11 -3.23 -1.15
N TYR A 72 -0.38 -2.07 -1.72
CA TYR A 72 0.30 -0.82 -1.43
C TYR A 72 -0.73 0.30 -1.20
N ILE A 73 -0.28 1.36 -0.57
CA ILE A 73 -1.05 2.57 -0.32
C ILE A 73 -0.29 3.76 -0.91
N LEU A 74 -0.93 4.45 -1.85
CA LEU A 74 -0.46 5.74 -2.35
C LEU A 74 -1.04 6.84 -1.46
N LYS A 75 -0.22 7.78 -1.02
CA LYS A 75 -0.67 8.95 -0.24
C LYS A 75 -0.21 10.23 -0.89
N ALA A 76 -1.13 11.18 -1.11
CA ALA A 76 -0.83 12.50 -1.64
C ALA A 76 -1.95 13.48 -1.28
N GLY A 77 -1.62 14.73 -0.94
CA GLY A 77 -2.61 15.78 -0.66
C GLY A 77 -3.68 15.40 0.38
N GLY A 78 -3.31 14.65 1.41
CA GLY A 78 -4.24 14.17 2.45
C GLY A 78 -5.18 13.04 2.03
N LYS A 79 -5.02 12.50 0.81
CA LYS A 79 -5.80 11.38 0.27
C LYS A 79 -4.96 10.11 0.25
N GLU A 80 -5.63 8.97 0.39
CA GLU A 80 -5.01 7.64 0.33
C GLU A 80 -5.71 6.77 -0.72
N TRP A 81 -4.93 6.04 -1.53
CA TRP A 81 -5.43 5.10 -2.52
C TRP A 81 -4.79 3.73 -2.32
N GLY A 82 -5.61 2.71 -2.10
CA GLY A 82 -5.15 1.31 -2.09
C GLY A 82 -4.94 0.81 -3.52
N VAL A 83 -3.79 0.18 -3.77
CA VAL A 83 -3.46 -0.44 -5.06
C VAL A 83 -2.93 -1.85 -4.84
N LEU A 84 -3.46 -2.81 -5.61
CA LEU A 84 -2.96 -4.16 -5.65
C LEU A 84 -1.98 -4.27 -6.81
N VAL A 85 -0.71 -4.51 -6.52
CA VAL A 85 0.32 -4.79 -7.54
C VAL A 85 0.41 -6.31 -7.68
N ASN A 86 -0.01 -6.84 -8.81
CA ASN A 86 0.10 -8.26 -9.16
C ASN A 86 0.79 -8.49 -10.51
N GLY A 87 1.24 -7.40 -11.12
CA GLY A 87 1.74 -7.23 -12.47
C GLY A 87 2.16 -5.77 -12.63
N ASP A 88 2.67 -5.40 -13.81
CA ASP A 88 2.79 -3.99 -14.16
C ASP A 88 1.40 -3.35 -14.14
N ALA A 89 1.29 -2.24 -13.43
CA ALA A 89 0.03 -1.58 -13.15
C ALA A 89 0.09 -0.11 -13.54
N ALA A 90 -1.03 0.39 -14.08
CA ALA A 90 -1.23 1.80 -14.34
C ALA A 90 -2.46 2.30 -13.57
N MET A 91 -2.29 3.39 -12.84
CA MET A 91 -3.31 4.00 -11.98
C MET A 91 -3.47 5.47 -12.35
N ASP A 92 -4.57 5.81 -13.00
CA ASP A 92 -4.95 7.21 -13.18
C ASP A 92 -5.72 7.71 -11.95
N LEU A 93 -5.24 8.80 -11.34
CA LEU A 93 -5.82 9.48 -10.18
C LEU A 93 -6.59 10.75 -10.57
N THR A 94 -6.64 11.11 -11.85
CA THR A 94 -7.38 12.28 -12.33
C THR A 94 -8.86 12.19 -11.93
N GLY A 95 -9.33 13.16 -11.15
CA GLY A 95 -10.72 13.22 -10.70
C GLY A 95 -11.15 12.09 -9.74
N LYS A 96 -10.26 11.15 -9.38
CA LYS A 96 -10.61 10.06 -8.46
C LYS A 96 -10.60 10.57 -7.03
N ALA A 97 -11.78 10.53 -6.40
CA ALA A 97 -11.86 10.55 -4.94
C ALA A 97 -10.97 9.44 -4.38
N ALA A 98 -10.32 9.69 -3.24
CA ALA A 98 -9.66 8.63 -2.48
C ALA A 98 -10.65 7.46 -2.34
N PRO A 99 -10.31 6.21 -2.69
CA PRO A 99 -11.15 5.07 -2.36
C PRO A 99 -11.37 5.16 -0.85
N GLN A 100 -12.61 5.42 -0.45
CA GLN A 100 -12.97 5.65 0.95
C GLN A 100 -12.50 4.43 1.75
N GLY A 101 -11.33 4.56 2.37
CA GLY A 101 -10.65 3.48 3.05
C GLY A 101 -11.54 2.97 4.16
N ASN A 102 -12.06 1.76 3.99
CA ASN A 102 -12.73 0.91 4.98
C ASN A 102 -13.60 1.59 6.06
N TRP A 103 -14.25 2.71 5.75
CA TRP A 103 -15.17 3.41 6.67
C TRP A 103 -16.26 2.46 7.14
N LYS A 104 -16.68 1.51 6.29
CA LYS A 104 -17.64 0.46 6.65
C LYS A 104 -17.16 -0.42 7.81
N ARG A 105 -15.86 -0.74 7.89
CA ARG A 105 -15.29 -1.56 8.98
C ARG A 105 -15.09 -0.75 10.25
N ILE A 106 -14.71 0.52 10.14
CA ILE A 106 -14.62 1.44 11.28
C ILE A 106 -16.00 1.69 11.89
N ILE A 107 -17.00 1.98 11.05
CA ILE A 107 -18.40 2.11 11.48
C ILE A 107 -18.87 0.83 12.16
N GLY A 108 -18.56 -0.34 11.59
CA GLY A 108 -18.89 -1.64 12.21
C GLY A 108 -18.29 -1.82 13.60
N ILE A 109 -17.00 -1.51 13.78
CA ILE A 109 -16.32 -1.60 15.08
C ILE A 109 -16.92 -0.62 16.09
N VAL A 110 -17.18 0.62 15.69
CA VAL A 110 -17.78 1.66 16.54
C VAL A 110 -19.20 1.26 16.96
N LEU A 111 -19.99 0.68 16.05
CA LEU A 111 -21.35 0.22 16.35
C LEU A 111 -21.34 -0.89 17.41
N ILE A 112 -20.44 -1.87 17.28
CA ILE A 112 -20.30 -2.98 18.23
C ILE A 112 -19.89 -2.45 19.62
N LEU A 113 -18.95 -1.50 19.67
CA LEU A 113 -18.53 -0.86 20.92
C LEU A 113 -19.68 -0.09 21.57
N ALA A 114 -20.47 0.66 20.79
CA ALA A 114 -21.60 1.43 21.29
C ALA A 114 -22.69 0.51 21.88
N ILE A 115 -22.97 -0.62 21.24
CA ILE A 115 -23.93 -1.62 21.76
C ILE A 115 -23.44 -2.20 23.09
N ASN A 116 -22.16 -2.58 23.17
CA ASN A 116 -21.57 -3.10 24.41
C ASN A 116 -21.63 -2.06 25.55
N LEU A 117 -21.31 -0.79 25.25
CA LEU A 117 -21.39 0.29 26.25
C LEU A 117 -22.83 0.52 26.73
N ALA A 118 -23.80 0.53 25.81
CA ALA A 118 -25.21 0.72 26.15
C ALA A 118 -25.72 -0.42 27.03
N GLY A 119 -25.33 -1.67 26.74
CA GLY A 119 -25.63 -2.82 27.57
C GLY A 119 -25.11 -2.67 29.00
N ILE A 120 -23.84 -2.30 29.16
CA ILE A 120 -23.23 -2.05 30.48
C ILE A 120 -23.94 -0.91 31.21
N ALA A 121 -24.26 0.18 30.52
CA ALA A 121 -24.94 1.33 31.12
C ALA A 121 -26.34 0.97 31.65
N ILE A 122 -27.09 0.13 30.94
CA ILE A 122 -28.41 -0.37 31.38
C ILE A 122 -28.26 -1.24 32.62
N ILE A 123 -27.30 -2.17 32.64
CA ILE A 123 -27.06 -3.07 33.79
C ILE A 123 -26.70 -2.24 35.03
N VAL A 124 -25.77 -1.29 34.90
CA VAL A 124 -25.38 -0.39 36.00
C VAL A 124 -26.57 0.46 36.48
N ARG A 125 -27.39 0.94 35.55
CA ARG A 125 -28.58 1.73 35.88
C ARG A 125 -29.62 0.92 36.66
N ILE A 126 -29.81 -0.36 36.33
CA ILE A 126 -30.73 -1.25 37.07
C ILE A 126 -30.16 -1.54 38.46
N TRP A 127 -28.88 -1.88 38.56
CA TRP A 127 -28.23 -2.17 39.84
C TRP A 127 -28.29 -0.96 40.79
N LYS A 128 -28.02 0.25 40.29
CA LYS A 128 -28.12 1.49 41.08
C LYS A 128 -29.56 1.86 41.48
N ARG A 129 -30.58 1.32 40.81
CA ARG A 129 -31.99 1.58 41.15
C ARG A 129 -32.54 0.62 42.20
N ASN A 130 -31.92 -0.55 42.33
CA ASN A 130 -32.33 -1.62 43.24
C ASN A 130 -31.53 -1.62 44.56
N ASN A 131 -30.67 -0.63 44.76
CA ASN A 131 -29.85 -0.41 45.94
C ASN A 131 -30.06 1.01 46.44
#